data_AF-A0A081R058-F1
#
_entry.id   AF-A0A081R058-F1
#
_cell.length_a   1.000
_cell.length_b   1.000
_cell.length_c   1.000
_cell.angle_alpha   90.00
_cell.angle_beta   90.00
_cell.angle_gamma   90.00
#
_symmetry.space_group_name_H-M   'P 1'
#
loop_
_entity.id
_entity.type
_entity.pdbx_description
1 polymer ?
#
loop_
_entity_poly.entity_id
_entity_poly.type
_entity_poly.pdbx_seq_one_letter_code
_entity_poly.pdbx_strand_id
1 'polypeptide(L)'
;MNNIKKVCRLALLCLSVSTLVACSSLSEKTSSSSSENQTEASSSSSEKKGLFAKAKEKLNSSDFNPQDVSDATIESIKTYEDYLIMNEKIIDNYYTEADEAFKGTVLEDSAAIQELKDSTKKEMEDLKKQYGPLKKAPIQGKEEVIKTLKDYRDNLHEQVEQWKASL
;
A
#
# COMPACT_ATOMS: atom_id res chain seq x y z
N MET A 1 -39.51 -31.77 6.84
CA MET A 1 -38.09 -32.17 6.93
C MET A 1 -37.31 -31.15 6.12
N ASN A 2 -36.86 -30.09 6.78
CA ASN A 2 -36.40 -28.87 6.12
C ASN A 2 -34.89 -28.96 5.95
N ASN A 3 -34.45 -29.29 4.73
CA ASN A 3 -33.05 -29.28 4.35
C ASN A 3 -32.61 -27.84 4.07
N ILE A 4 -32.31 -27.07 5.13
CA ILE A 4 -31.52 -25.85 4.99
C ILE A 4 -30.09 -26.30 4.71
N LYS A 5 -29.74 -26.34 3.43
CA LYS A 5 -28.36 -26.36 2.96
C LYS A 5 -27.73 -25.06 3.46
N LYS A 6 -26.91 -25.14 4.51
CA LYS A 6 -26.04 -24.05 4.96
C LYS A 6 -25.03 -23.78 3.84
N VAL A 7 -25.42 -22.91 2.92
CA VAL A 7 -24.47 -22.27 2.01
C VAL A 7 -23.75 -21.23 2.86
N CYS A 8 -22.58 -21.59 3.42
CA CYS A 8 -21.61 -20.61 3.87
C CYS A 8 -21.24 -19.78 2.65
N ARG A 9 -21.99 -18.70 2.44
CA ARG A 9 -21.58 -17.63 1.54
C ARG A 9 -20.35 -17.01 2.17
N LEU A 10 -19.18 -17.51 1.76
CA LEU A 10 -17.91 -16.83 1.92
C LEU A 10 -18.05 -15.53 1.13
N ALA A 11 -18.60 -14.51 1.80
CA ALA A 11 -18.76 -13.19 1.23
C ALA A 11 -17.34 -12.64 1.07
N LEU A 12 -16.82 -12.73 -0.15
CA LEU A 12 -15.53 -12.17 -0.54
C LEU A 12 -15.62 -10.65 -0.38
N LEU A 13 -15.26 -10.17 0.80
CA LEU A 13 -15.10 -8.74 1.09
C LEU A 13 -13.86 -8.29 0.33
N CYS A 14 -14.04 -7.80 -0.90
CA CYS A 14 -13.00 -7.08 -1.62
C CYS A 14 -12.72 -5.77 -0.86
N LEU A 15 -11.77 -5.81 0.07
CA LEU A 15 -11.25 -4.66 0.79
C LEU A 15 -10.33 -3.88 -0.16
N SER A 16 -10.94 -3.13 -1.08
CA SER A 16 -10.19 -2.27 -1.97
C SER A 16 -9.42 -1.23 -1.15
N VAL A 17 -8.10 -1.26 -1.25
CA VAL A 17 -7.22 -0.22 -0.69
C VAL A 17 -7.61 1.09 -1.38
N SER A 18 -8.26 1.98 -0.63
CA SER A 18 -8.77 3.24 -1.15
C SER A 18 -7.59 4.06 -1.67
N THR A 19 -7.61 4.37 -2.97
CA THR A 19 -6.59 5.21 -3.59
C THR A 19 -6.56 6.56 -2.88
N LEU A 20 -5.40 6.94 -2.36
CA LEU A 20 -5.20 8.25 -1.74
C LEU A 20 -5.40 9.32 -2.83
N VAL A 21 -6.59 9.95 -2.86
CA VAL A 21 -6.89 11.04 -3.79
C VAL A 21 -6.03 12.24 -3.39
N ALA A 22 -4.93 12.44 -4.12
CA ALA A 22 -4.16 13.67 -4.03
C ALA A 22 -5.03 14.84 -4.56
N CYS A 23 -5.59 15.64 -3.66
CA CYS A 23 -6.22 16.90 -4.03
C CYS A 23 -5.15 17.90 -4.52
N SER A 24 -4.86 17.88 -5.82
CA SER A 24 -4.14 18.96 -6.48
C SER A 24 -5.02 20.21 -6.51
N SER A 25 -4.94 21.01 -5.44
CA SER A 25 -5.49 22.37 -5.45
C SER A 25 -4.51 23.28 -6.20
N LEU A 26 -4.68 23.44 -7.52
CA LEU A 26 -4.09 24.56 -8.23
C LEU A 26 -5.11 25.19 -9.16
N SER A 27 -5.49 26.41 -8.79
CA SER A 27 -6.53 27.26 -9.37
C SER A 27 -6.35 27.51 -10.87
N GLU A 28 -7.50 27.59 -11.55
CA GLU A 28 -7.64 27.98 -12.96
C GLU A 28 -7.04 29.35 -13.29
N LYS A 29 -6.40 29.47 -14.47
CA LYS A 29 -6.61 30.56 -15.44
C LYS A 29 -6.17 30.15 -16.86
N THR A 30 -7.17 29.82 -17.69
CA THR A 30 -7.44 30.27 -19.07
C THR A 30 -6.31 30.74 -20.02
N SER A 31 -6.35 30.18 -21.25
CA SER A 31 -6.19 30.82 -22.59
C SER A 31 -4.97 30.42 -23.46
N SER A 32 -5.26 29.55 -24.43
CA SER A 32 -4.94 29.61 -25.88
C SER A 32 -3.52 29.83 -26.43
N SER A 33 -3.19 28.95 -27.40
CA SER A 33 -2.46 29.19 -28.67
C SER A 33 -0.94 28.94 -28.76
N SER A 34 -0.63 27.82 -29.43
CA SER A 34 0.26 27.62 -30.59
C SER A 34 1.73 28.08 -30.61
N SER A 35 2.55 27.12 -31.06
CA SER A 35 3.74 27.21 -31.92
C SER A 35 5.14 27.43 -31.31
N GLU A 36 5.90 26.33 -31.40
CA GLU A 36 7.25 26.18 -31.98
C GLU A 36 8.48 26.94 -31.43
N ASN A 37 9.53 26.10 -31.26
CA ASN A 37 10.94 26.31 -31.59
C ASN A 37 11.94 26.89 -30.57
N GLN A 38 12.90 26.01 -30.26
CA GLN A 38 14.35 26.17 -30.44
C GLN A 38 15.18 27.06 -29.48
N THR A 39 15.95 26.32 -28.67
CA THR A 39 17.43 26.33 -28.55
C THR A 39 18.20 27.41 -27.76
N GLU A 40 19.18 26.87 -27.02
CA GLU A 40 20.50 27.38 -26.58
C GLU A 40 20.66 28.40 -25.43
N ALA A 41 21.31 27.89 -24.38
CA ALA A 41 22.54 28.38 -23.74
C ALA A 41 22.55 29.61 -22.81
N SER A 42 22.89 29.28 -21.55
CA SER A 42 23.98 29.86 -20.74
C SER A 42 23.81 31.20 -19.99
N SER A 43 23.75 31.05 -18.65
CA SER A 43 24.71 31.58 -17.67
C SER A 43 24.40 32.83 -16.82
N SER A 44 24.68 32.64 -15.52
CA SER A 44 24.90 33.58 -14.38
C SER A 44 23.65 34.21 -13.76
N SER A 45 23.24 33.77 -12.56
CA SER A 45 23.74 34.12 -11.20
C SER A 45 22.96 35.30 -10.60
N SER A 46 22.17 35.01 -9.56
CA SER A 46 22.32 35.59 -8.20
C SER A 46 21.01 35.53 -7.39
N GLU A 47 21.12 34.92 -6.21
CA GLU A 47 20.35 35.20 -4.98
C GLU A 47 18.87 34.80 -4.86
N LYS A 48 18.63 33.58 -4.36
CA LYS A 48 17.66 33.38 -3.26
C LYS A 48 18.08 32.21 -2.36
N LYS A 49 18.91 32.54 -1.38
CA LYS A 49 19.19 31.72 -0.20
C LYS A 49 17.92 31.67 0.65
N GLY A 50 17.28 30.51 0.80
CA GLY A 50 16.11 30.40 1.68
C GLY A 50 15.50 29.00 1.81
N LEU A 51 15.90 28.30 2.89
CA LEU A 51 15.18 27.25 3.63
C LEU A 51 15.22 25.77 3.20
N PHE A 52 15.63 25.35 2.00
CA PHE A 52 15.62 23.90 1.64
C PHE A 52 16.94 23.13 1.85
N ALA A 53 17.93 23.71 2.53
CA ALA A 53 19.27 23.10 2.66
C ALA A 53 19.58 22.51 4.04
N LYS A 54 18.64 22.51 4.99
CA LYS A 54 18.88 22.07 6.38
C LYS A 54 17.88 21.00 6.86
N ALA A 55 17.71 19.95 6.05
CA ALA A 55 17.13 18.68 6.50
C ALA A 55 17.82 17.46 5.84
N LYS A 56 19.03 17.64 5.33
CA LYS A 56 19.87 16.55 4.78
C LYS A 56 20.83 16.01 5.84
N GLU A 57 20.39 15.96 7.09
CA GLU A 57 21.18 15.45 8.20
C GLU A 57 20.63 14.09 8.63
N LYS A 58 21.32 13.03 8.18
CA LYS A 58 21.34 11.69 8.79
C LYS A 58 20.09 10.81 8.62
N LEU A 59 19.57 10.70 7.39
CA LEU A 59 18.94 9.44 6.95
C LEU A 59 20.06 8.45 6.63
N ASN A 60 20.64 7.86 7.67
CA ASN A 60 21.25 6.54 7.51
C ASN A 60 20.09 5.60 7.17
N SER A 61 19.84 5.40 5.87
CA SER A 61 18.90 4.41 5.39
C SER A 61 19.48 3.05 5.73
N SER A 62 19.19 2.51 6.91
CA SER A 62 19.08 1.06 6.98
C SER A 62 18.00 0.70 5.97
N ASP A 63 18.32 -0.15 5.01
CA ASP A 63 17.33 -0.64 4.07
C ASP A 63 16.17 -1.21 4.88
N PHE A 64 14.99 -0.65 4.70
CA PHE A 64 13.82 -0.98 5.48
C PHE A 64 13.42 -2.43 5.20
N ASN A 65 13.53 -3.30 6.22
CA ASN A 65 13.30 -4.73 6.09
C ASN A 65 12.48 -5.24 7.30
N PRO A 66 11.16 -5.03 7.31
CA PRO A 66 10.32 -5.31 8.47
C PRO A 66 10.28 -6.81 8.79
N GLN A 67 10.52 -7.16 10.05
CA GLN A 67 10.45 -8.54 10.52
C GLN A 67 9.03 -8.92 10.98
N ASP A 68 8.26 -7.92 11.42
CA ASP A 68 6.88 -8.05 11.90
C ASP A 68 5.98 -6.96 11.26
N VAL A 69 4.69 -7.02 11.58
CA VAL A 69 3.66 -6.07 11.15
C VAL A 69 3.14 -5.22 12.33
N SER A 70 3.92 -5.09 13.40
CA SER A 70 3.50 -4.34 14.60
C SER A 70 3.31 -2.85 14.31
N ASP A 71 2.56 -2.18 15.18
CA ASP A 71 2.35 -0.73 15.10
C ASP A 71 3.65 0.07 15.04
N ALA A 72 4.64 -0.31 15.87
CA ALA A 72 5.94 0.34 15.90
C ALA A 72 6.67 0.20 14.55
N THR A 73 6.59 -0.98 13.93
CA THR A 73 7.21 -1.23 12.62
C THR A 73 6.48 -0.45 11.52
N ILE A 74 5.15 -0.41 11.52
CA ILE A 74 4.36 0.39 10.56
C ILE A 74 4.66 1.88 10.72
N GLU A 75 4.74 2.40 11.94
CA GLU A 75 5.04 3.82 12.20
C GLU A 75 6.46 4.23 11.76
N SER A 76 7.37 3.26 11.65
CA SER A 76 8.77 3.50 11.30
C SER A 76 9.01 3.78 9.81
N ILE A 77 8.02 3.52 8.93
CA ILE A 77 8.12 3.80 7.48
C ILE A 77 8.40 5.28 7.21
N LYS A 78 9.14 5.57 6.14
CA LYS A 78 9.52 6.95 5.78
C LYS A 78 9.29 7.24 4.31
N THR A 79 9.53 6.26 3.46
CA THR A 79 9.50 6.41 2.01
C THR A 79 8.40 5.58 1.36
N TYR A 80 8.03 5.89 0.11
CA TYR A 80 7.08 5.08 -0.64
C TYR A 80 7.58 3.65 -0.90
N GLU A 81 8.90 3.46 -0.97
CA GLU A 81 9.52 2.12 -0.97
C GLU A 81 9.22 1.38 0.35
N ASP A 82 9.38 2.02 1.50
CA ASP A 82 9.03 1.42 2.80
C ASP A 82 7.53 1.07 2.88
N TYR A 83 6.66 1.93 2.35
CA TYR A 83 5.21 1.69 2.28
C TYR A 83 4.86 0.45 1.45
N LEU A 84 5.49 0.27 0.28
CA LEU A 84 5.27 -0.90 -0.57
C LEU A 84 5.77 -2.17 0.11
N ILE A 85 6.96 -2.12 0.72
CA ILE A 85 7.54 -3.24 1.48
C ILE A 85 6.63 -3.62 2.66
N MET A 86 6.09 -2.62 3.37
CA MET A 86 5.19 -2.89 4.50
C MET A 86 3.85 -3.50 4.05
N ASN A 87 3.24 -3.04 2.96
CA ASN A 87 2.04 -3.68 2.40
C ASN A 87 2.29 -5.14 2.04
N GLU A 88 3.41 -5.42 1.36
CA GLU A 88 3.79 -6.79 0.97
C GLU A 88 3.95 -7.66 2.22
N LYS A 89 4.63 -7.15 3.25
CA LYS A 89 4.80 -7.86 4.52
C LYS A 89 3.46 -8.14 5.24
N ILE A 90 2.51 -7.21 5.20
CA ILE A 90 1.17 -7.40 5.78
C ILE A 90 0.41 -8.52 5.05
N ILE A 91 0.46 -8.51 3.71
CA ILE A 91 -0.19 -9.53 2.89
C ILE A 91 0.45 -10.91 3.10
N ASP A 92 1.77 -10.98 3.16
CA ASP A 92 2.50 -12.23 3.43
C ASP A 92 2.14 -12.80 4.81
N ASN A 93 2.04 -11.93 5.84
CA ASN A 93 1.62 -12.34 7.18
C ASN A 93 0.19 -12.89 7.18
N TYR A 94 -0.74 -12.18 6.52
CA TYR A 94 -2.12 -12.62 6.35
C TYR A 94 -2.23 -14.00 5.70
N TYR A 95 -1.51 -14.24 4.59
CA TYR A 95 -1.57 -15.55 3.94
C TYR A 95 -0.87 -16.65 4.74
N THR A 96 0.15 -16.32 5.54
CA THR A 96 0.75 -17.26 6.48
C THR A 96 -0.28 -17.68 7.53
N GLU A 97 -0.98 -16.72 8.15
CA GLU A 97 -2.02 -17.01 9.15
C GLU A 97 -3.22 -17.76 8.54
N ALA A 98 -3.61 -17.43 7.31
CA ALA A 98 -4.68 -18.10 6.59
C ALA A 98 -4.31 -19.55 6.24
N ASP A 99 -3.10 -19.80 5.73
CA ASP A 99 -2.64 -21.15 5.41
C ASP A 99 -2.57 -22.02 6.67
N GLU A 100 -2.14 -21.46 7.81
CA GLU A 100 -2.20 -22.13 9.10
C GLU A 100 -3.64 -22.42 9.56
N ALA A 101 -4.57 -21.47 9.36
CA ALA A 101 -5.98 -21.63 9.70
C ALA A 101 -6.67 -22.72 8.88
N PHE A 102 -6.29 -22.88 7.61
CA PHE A 102 -6.89 -23.84 6.70
C PHE A 102 -6.26 -25.22 6.73
N LYS A 103 -5.11 -25.39 7.41
CA LYS A 103 -4.39 -26.66 7.47
C LYS A 103 -5.27 -27.80 8.01
N GLY A 104 -5.36 -28.90 7.25
CA GLY A 104 -6.19 -30.05 7.58
C GLY A 104 -7.68 -29.86 7.30
N THR A 105 -8.09 -28.72 6.72
CA THR A 105 -9.47 -28.45 6.31
C THR A 105 -9.63 -28.63 4.80
N VAL A 106 -10.89 -28.63 4.33
CA VAL A 106 -11.19 -28.66 2.88
C VAL A 106 -10.75 -27.40 2.12
N LEU A 107 -10.32 -26.36 2.84
CA LEU A 107 -9.89 -25.09 2.26
C LEU A 107 -8.38 -24.99 2.02
N GLU A 108 -7.58 -25.94 2.53
CA GLU A 108 -6.10 -25.91 2.42
C GLU A 108 -5.63 -25.71 0.97
N ASP A 109 -6.23 -26.43 0.01
CA ASP A 109 -5.91 -26.34 -1.43
C ASP A 109 -7.10 -25.85 -2.27
N SER A 110 -7.95 -25.00 -1.67
CA SER A 110 -9.14 -24.48 -2.33
C SER A 110 -8.80 -23.55 -3.50
N ALA A 111 -9.40 -23.82 -4.68
CA ALA A 111 -9.30 -22.93 -5.84
C ALA A 111 -9.76 -21.50 -5.53
N ALA A 112 -10.75 -21.32 -4.64
CA ALA A 112 -11.22 -19.99 -4.24
C ALA A 112 -10.16 -19.21 -3.43
N ILE A 113 -9.36 -19.90 -2.61
CA ILE A 113 -8.25 -19.27 -1.87
C ILE A 113 -7.12 -18.91 -2.84
N GLN A 114 -6.85 -19.76 -3.83
CA GLN A 114 -5.86 -19.44 -4.87
C GLN A 114 -6.29 -18.23 -5.71
N GLU A 115 -7.56 -18.14 -6.11
CA GLU A 115 -8.09 -16.96 -6.82
C GLU A 115 -7.95 -15.67 -5.98
N LEU A 116 -8.15 -15.76 -4.67
CA LEU A 116 -7.97 -14.63 -3.76
C LEU A 116 -6.50 -14.19 -3.68
N LYS A 117 -5.57 -15.15 -3.57
CA LYS A 117 -4.11 -14.90 -3.64
C LYS A 117 -3.73 -14.20 -4.93
N ASP A 118 -4.24 -14.66 -6.07
CA ASP A 118 -3.97 -14.09 -7.38
C ASP A 118 -4.54 -12.67 -7.52
N SER A 119 -5.75 -12.42 -7.01
CA SER A 119 -6.36 -11.08 -6.98
C SER A 119 -5.53 -10.11 -6.15
N THR A 120 -5.09 -10.52 -4.96
CA THR A 120 -4.29 -9.69 -4.06
C THR A 120 -2.92 -9.36 -4.67
N LYS A 121 -2.30 -10.34 -5.33
CA LYS A 121 -1.05 -10.13 -6.08
C LYS A 121 -1.22 -9.07 -7.17
N LYS A 122 -2.34 -9.11 -7.90
CA LYS A 122 -2.65 -8.11 -8.92
C LYS A 122 -2.81 -6.71 -8.33
N GLU A 123 -3.51 -6.57 -7.20
CA GLU A 123 -3.63 -5.30 -6.49
C GLU A 123 -2.27 -4.76 -6.04
N MET A 124 -1.37 -5.64 -5.56
CA MET A 124 -0.01 -5.26 -5.22
C MET A 124 0.82 -4.83 -6.43
N GLU A 125 0.65 -5.47 -7.59
CA GLU A 125 1.29 -5.00 -8.83
C GLU A 125 0.81 -3.60 -9.23
N ASP A 126 -0.47 -3.30 -9.04
CA ASP A 126 -1.03 -1.98 -9.35
C ASP A 126 -0.54 -0.90 -8.36
N LEU A 127 -0.43 -1.22 -7.06
CA LEU A 127 0.25 -0.37 -6.07
C LEU A 127 1.71 -0.13 -6.44
N LYS A 128 2.45 -1.18 -6.85
CA LYS A 128 3.84 -1.07 -7.31
C LYS A 128 3.96 -0.18 -8.57
N LYS A 129 2.99 -0.22 -9.50
CA LYS A 129 2.98 0.71 -10.67
C LYS A 129 2.74 2.15 -10.24
N GLN A 130 1.83 2.39 -9.30
CA GLN A 130 1.48 3.74 -8.87
C GLN A 130 2.58 4.41 -8.03
N TYR A 131 3.13 3.68 -7.05
CA TYR A 131 4.04 4.24 -6.06
C TYR A 131 5.50 3.85 -6.28
N GLY A 132 5.78 2.79 -7.06
CA GLY A 132 7.14 2.35 -7.38
C GLY A 132 8.03 3.43 -8.02
N PRO A 133 7.54 4.32 -8.89
CA PRO A 133 8.33 5.44 -9.41
C PRO A 133 8.79 6.43 -8.33
N LEU A 134 8.10 6.51 -7.19
CA LEU A 134 8.41 7.45 -6.11
C LEU A 134 9.60 6.97 -5.24
N LYS A 135 9.87 5.66 -5.20
CA LYS A 135 11.03 5.05 -4.52
C LYS A 135 11.31 5.66 -3.13
N LYS A 136 12.49 6.25 -2.95
CA LYS A 136 12.97 6.87 -1.70
C LYS A 136 12.36 8.25 -1.41
N ALA A 137 11.39 8.71 -2.18
CA ALA A 137 10.66 9.94 -1.87
C ALA A 137 9.91 9.78 -0.54
N PRO A 138 9.92 10.82 0.34
CA PRO A 138 9.18 10.78 1.59
C PRO A 138 7.67 10.67 1.34
N ILE A 139 7.01 9.85 2.16
CA ILE A 139 5.55 9.69 2.15
C ILE A 139 4.89 11.03 2.48
N GLN A 140 3.95 11.45 1.64
CA GLN A 140 3.06 12.58 1.93
C GLN A 140 1.85 12.12 2.73
N GLY A 141 1.44 12.90 3.76
CA GLY A 141 0.32 12.52 4.62
C GLY A 141 0.59 11.24 5.43
N LYS A 142 1.78 11.15 6.04
CA LYS A 142 2.28 9.94 6.70
C LYS A 142 1.31 9.38 7.75
N GLU A 143 0.63 10.23 8.50
CA GLU A 143 -0.33 9.80 9.53
C GLU A 143 -1.50 9.01 8.92
N GLU A 144 -2.05 9.47 7.78
CA GLU A 144 -3.14 8.79 7.08
C GLU A 144 -2.67 7.48 6.45
N VAL A 145 -1.43 7.46 5.93
CA VAL A 145 -0.83 6.25 5.37
C VAL A 145 -0.58 5.21 6.47
N ILE A 146 -0.07 5.62 7.63
CA ILE A 146 0.08 4.72 8.79
C ILE A 146 -1.27 4.15 9.21
N LYS A 147 -2.29 5.01 9.33
CA LYS A 147 -3.62 4.57 9.71
C LYS A 147 -4.18 3.56 8.71
N THR A 148 -4.12 3.86 7.42
CA THR A 148 -4.55 2.95 6.35
C THR A 148 -3.85 1.59 6.43
N LEU A 149 -2.54 1.57 6.69
CA LEU A 149 -1.80 0.31 6.85
C LEU A 149 -2.22 -0.49 8.08
N LYS A 150 -2.45 0.17 9.22
CA LYS A 150 -2.93 -0.48 10.44
C LYS A 150 -4.32 -1.05 10.24
N ASP A 151 -5.24 -0.24 9.71
CA ASP A 151 -6.61 -0.66 9.41
C ASP A 151 -6.61 -1.85 8.43
N TYR A 152 -5.76 -1.82 7.40
CA TYR A 152 -5.63 -2.92 6.45
C TYR A 152 -5.15 -4.22 7.11
N ARG A 153 -4.06 -4.15 7.89
CA ARG A 153 -3.55 -5.29 8.67
C ARG A 153 -4.60 -5.86 9.61
N ASP A 154 -5.27 -5.00 10.38
CA ASP A 154 -6.22 -5.41 11.40
C ASP A 154 -7.47 -6.07 10.77
N ASN A 155 -7.96 -5.51 9.66
CA ASN A 155 -9.09 -6.09 8.91
C ASN A 155 -8.74 -7.47 8.33
N LEU A 156 -7.52 -7.66 7.80
CA LEU A 156 -7.07 -8.96 7.28
C LEU A 156 -6.92 -10.00 8.38
N HIS A 157 -6.35 -9.61 9.52
CA HIS A 157 -6.24 -10.49 10.69
C HIS A 157 -7.63 -10.90 11.20
N GLU A 158 -8.57 -9.95 11.32
CA GLU A 158 -9.95 -10.24 11.71
C GLU A 158 -10.64 -11.21 10.75
N GLN A 159 -10.40 -11.07 9.43
CA GLN A 159 -10.93 -12.00 8.43
C GLN A 159 -10.44 -13.44 8.66
N VAL A 160 -9.16 -13.62 8.98
CA VAL A 160 -8.61 -14.94 9.31
C VAL A 160 -9.25 -15.51 10.58
N GLU A 161 -9.42 -14.69 11.63
CA GLU A 161 -10.09 -15.13 12.86
C GLU A 161 -11.54 -15.53 12.62
N GLN A 162 -12.27 -14.82 11.76
CA GLN A 162 -13.62 -15.18 11.35
C GLN A 162 -13.67 -16.52 10.60
N TRP A 163 -12.68 -16.81 9.75
CA TRP A 163 -12.56 -18.10 9.09
C TRP A 163 -12.27 -19.22 10.08
N LYS A 164 -11.32 -19.04 10.99
CA LYS A 164 -11.02 -20.00 12.06
C LYS A 164 -12.25 -20.34 12.90
N ALA A 165 -13.07 -19.33 13.23
CA ALA A 165 -14.30 -19.54 13.99
C ALA A 165 -15.42 -20.26 13.20
N SER A 166 -15.30 -20.34 11.87
CA SER A 166 -16.32 -20.90 10.97
C SER A 166 -16.00 -22.31 10.45
N LEU A 167 -14.78 -22.80 10.68
CA LEU A 167 -14.28 -24.12 10.26
C LEU A 167 -14.60 -25.20 11.30
#